data_AF-A0A0C1RN04-F1
#
_entry.id   AF-A0A0C1RN04-F1
#
_cell.length_a   1.000
_cell.length_b   1.000
_cell.length_c   1.000
_cell.angle_alpha   90.00
_cell.angle_beta   90.00
_cell.angle_gamma   90.00
#
_symmetry.space_group_name_H-M   'P 1'
#
loop_
_entity.id
_entity.type
_entity.pdbx_description
1 polymer ?
#
loop_
_entity_poly.entity_id
_entity_poly.type
_entity_poly.pdbx_seq_one_letter_code
_entity_poly.pdbx_strand_id
1 'polypeptide(L)'
;MKKFIKDFRNNQFFQLLRNNLPEKEEPDLKNGSKFNRLFRRLPEEDVDFATDIRATILSQTPQGGRLIIWATLILLVIFLIWASFSELEEVTRGEGKVVPSSHIQVIQNLEGGIISEILVNVGDTVKKDQLLLRMDETR
;
A
#
# COMPACT_ATOMS: atom_id res chain seq x y z
N MET A 1 27.91 -25.82 -18.61
CA MET A 1 28.41 -26.08 -17.23
C MET A 1 29.90 -26.42 -17.17
N LYS A 2 30.42 -27.38 -17.96
CA LYS A 2 31.83 -27.81 -17.91
C LYS A 2 32.88 -26.70 -18.20
N LYS A 3 32.52 -25.69 -19.01
CA LYS A 3 33.40 -24.58 -19.41
C LYS A 3 33.70 -23.63 -18.24
N PHE A 4 32.69 -23.28 -17.46
CA PHE A 4 32.82 -22.40 -16.29
C PHE A 4 33.76 -22.98 -15.21
N ILE A 5 33.65 -24.29 -14.95
CA ILE A 5 34.53 -24.99 -13.99
C ILE A 5 35.99 -24.97 -14.47
N LYS A 6 36.19 -25.11 -15.79
CA LYS A 6 37.53 -25.05 -16.41
C LYS A 6 38.11 -23.64 -16.32
N ASP A 7 37.30 -22.61 -16.57
CA ASP A 7 37.69 -21.20 -16.51
C ASP A 7 38.03 -20.77 -15.08
N PHE A 8 37.25 -21.22 -14.09
CA PHE A 8 37.51 -20.94 -12.67
C PHE A 8 38.85 -21.51 -12.19
N ARG A 9 39.17 -22.75 -12.58
CA ARG A 9 40.41 -23.44 -12.19
C ARG A 9 41.68 -22.79 -12.78
N ASN A 10 41.55 -22.05 -13.88
CA ASN A 10 42.66 -21.41 -14.57
C ASN A 10 42.87 -19.94 -14.15
N ASN A 11 42.02 -19.43 -13.27
CA ASN A 11 42.06 -18.04 -12.85
C ASN A 11 43.13 -17.82 -11.76
N GLN A 12 43.72 -16.63 -11.72
CA GLN A 12 44.82 -16.28 -10.79
C GLN A 12 44.45 -16.54 -9.33
N PHE A 13 43.19 -16.32 -8.96
CA PHE A 13 42.66 -16.65 -7.63
C PHE A 13 42.82 -18.13 -7.26
N PHE A 14 42.55 -19.04 -8.20
CA PHE A 14 42.69 -20.47 -7.96
C PHE A 14 44.16 -20.92 -7.94
N GLN A 15 45.04 -20.18 -8.63
CA GLN A 15 46.49 -20.37 -8.51
C GLN A 15 47.02 -19.85 -7.16
N LEU A 16 46.49 -18.73 -6.67
CA LEU A 16 46.79 -18.18 -5.35
C LEU A 16 46.28 -19.11 -4.24
N LEU A 17 45.06 -19.64 -4.38
CA LEU A 17 44.56 -20.68 -3.49
C LEU A 17 45.50 -21.89 -3.53
N ARG A 18 45.83 -22.43 -4.70
CA ARG A 18 46.68 -23.63 -4.81
C ARG A 18 48.09 -23.44 -4.23
N ASN A 19 48.70 -22.26 -4.41
CA ASN A 19 50.05 -21.98 -3.91
C ASN A 19 50.08 -21.59 -2.43
N ASN A 20 48.99 -21.05 -1.88
CA ASN A 20 48.83 -20.79 -0.44
C ASN A 20 47.89 -21.80 0.24
N LEU A 21 47.61 -22.93 -0.40
CA LEU A 21 46.89 -24.01 0.24
C LEU A 21 47.88 -24.52 1.29
N PRO A 22 47.52 -24.51 2.59
CA PRO A 22 48.40 -25.03 3.62
C PRO A 22 48.80 -26.43 3.18
N GLU A 23 50.11 -26.67 3.08
CA GLU A 23 50.63 -28.02 2.84
C GLU A 23 49.90 -28.92 3.82
N LYS A 24 49.31 -30.01 3.30
CA LYS A 24 48.43 -30.88 4.06
C LYS A 24 49.28 -31.51 5.16
N GLU A 25 49.39 -30.82 6.29
CA GLU A 25 49.74 -31.39 7.56
C GLU A 25 48.60 -32.34 7.86
N GLU A 26 48.75 -33.59 7.41
CA GLU A 26 47.97 -34.68 7.97
C GLU A 26 48.18 -34.59 9.48
N PRO A 27 47.11 -34.36 10.26
CA PRO A 27 47.26 -34.19 11.69
C PRO A 27 48.00 -35.42 12.20
N ASP A 28 49.16 -35.21 12.81
CA ASP A 28 49.92 -36.28 13.44
C ASP A 28 49.12 -36.79 14.65
N LEU A 29 48.18 -37.69 14.35
CA LEU A 29 47.32 -38.36 15.32
C LEU A 29 48.12 -39.37 16.17
N LYS A 30 49.46 -39.40 16.11
CA LYS A 30 50.28 -40.18 17.03
C LYS A 30 50.57 -39.47 18.35
N ASN A 31 50.27 -38.18 18.48
CA ASN A 31 50.43 -37.45 19.73
C ASN A 31 49.12 -36.82 20.22
N GLY A 32 48.13 -37.68 20.49
CA GLY A 32 46.81 -37.32 21.05
C GLY A 32 46.85 -36.55 22.38
N SER A 33 48.03 -36.41 23.00
CA SER A 33 48.24 -35.59 24.20
C SER A 33 48.27 -34.07 23.92
N LYS A 34 48.60 -33.63 22.70
CA LYS A 34 48.64 -32.20 22.35
C LYS A 34 47.29 -31.67 21.88
N PHE A 35 46.53 -32.46 21.12
CA PHE A 35 45.20 -32.06 20.64
C PHE A 35 44.24 -31.82 21.81
N ASN A 36 44.28 -32.69 22.83
CA ASN A 36 43.46 -32.54 24.03
C ASN A 36 43.83 -31.33 24.91
N ARG A 37 44.95 -30.64 24.63
CA ARG A 37 45.36 -29.40 25.32
C ARG A 37 44.90 -28.14 24.61
N LEU A 38 44.61 -28.21 23.31
CA LEU A 38 44.08 -27.10 22.52
C LEU A 38 42.61 -26.81 22.84
N PHE A 39 41.82 -27.84 23.14
CA PHE A 39 40.39 -27.70 23.48
C PHE A 39 40.10 -27.66 24.98
N ARG A 40 41.11 -27.79 25.84
CA ARG A 40 40.96 -27.81 27.31
C ARG A 40 41.13 -26.44 27.97
N ARG A 41 41.39 -25.40 27.20
CA ARG A 41 41.38 -24.02 27.70
C ARG A 41 40.20 -23.28 27.09
N LEU A 42 39.00 -23.58 27.55
CA LEU A 42 37.94 -22.58 27.57
C LEU A 42 38.37 -21.54 28.62
N PRO A 43 38.61 -20.28 28.26
CA PRO A 43 38.84 -19.24 29.24
C PRO A 43 37.61 -19.19 30.17
N GLU A 44 37.80 -19.35 31.48
CA GLU A 44 36.69 -19.32 32.45
C GLU A 44 35.90 -18.00 32.38
N GLU A 45 36.54 -16.93 31.91
CA GLU A 45 35.97 -15.60 31.69
C GLU A 45 34.81 -15.58 30.66
N ASP A 46 34.85 -16.43 29.62
CA ASP A 46 33.81 -16.45 28.58
C ASP A 46 32.52 -17.15 29.04
N VAL A 47 32.64 -18.12 29.95
CA VAL A 47 31.50 -18.87 30.52
C VAL A 47 30.70 -17.96 31.45
N ASP A 48 31.39 -17.11 32.21
CA ASP A 48 30.78 -16.11 33.08
C ASP A 48 30.10 -15.03 32.23
N PHE A 49 30.76 -14.53 31.18
CA PHE A 49 30.18 -13.53 30.27
C PHE A 49 28.88 -14.00 29.61
N ALA A 50 28.85 -15.22 29.06
CA ALA A 50 27.64 -15.74 28.43
C ALA A 50 26.49 -15.96 29.45
N THR A 51 26.84 -16.29 30.69
CA THR A 51 25.88 -16.48 31.79
C THR A 51 25.33 -15.15 32.28
N ASP A 52 26.19 -14.14 32.45
CA ASP A 52 25.85 -12.80 32.88
C ASP A 52 24.98 -12.06 31.86
N ILE A 53 25.25 -12.20 30.57
CA ILE A 53 24.39 -11.62 29.52
C ILE A 53 23.01 -12.26 29.53
N ARG A 54 22.91 -13.59 29.70
CA ARG A 54 21.61 -14.27 29.81
C ARG A 54 20.89 -13.90 31.10
N ALA A 55 21.60 -13.87 32.22
CA ALA A 55 21.07 -13.44 33.50
C ALA A 55 20.56 -12.01 33.42
N THR A 56 21.29 -11.10 32.77
CA THR A 56 20.90 -9.71 32.54
C THR A 56 19.69 -9.58 31.61
N ILE A 57 19.60 -10.35 30.53
CA ILE A 57 18.43 -10.34 29.64
C ILE A 57 17.19 -10.88 30.35
N LEU A 58 17.34 -11.89 31.20
CA LEU A 58 16.25 -12.47 31.99
C LEU A 58 15.88 -11.61 33.22
N SER A 59 16.85 -10.87 33.78
CA SER A 59 16.68 -10.04 34.99
C SER A 59 16.42 -8.56 34.68
N GLN A 60 16.51 -8.14 33.42
CA GLN A 60 15.98 -6.86 32.96
C GLN A 60 14.44 -6.92 32.97
N THR A 61 13.87 -7.00 34.18
CA THR A 61 12.58 -6.36 34.42
C THR A 61 12.90 -4.87 34.40
N PRO A 62 12.63 -4.14 33.30
CA PRO A 62 12.95 -2.73 33.26
C PRO A 62 12.09 -2.11 34.35
N GLN A 63 12.68 -1.47 35.36
CA GLN A 63 11.89 -0.77 36.38
C GLN A 63 10.99 0.32 35.75
N GLY A 64 11.35 0.77 34.53
CA GLY A 64 10.51 1.60 33.65
C GLY A 64 9.43 0.86 32.84
N GLY A 65 9.47 -0.47 32.76
CA GLY A 65 8.48 -1.28 32.04
C GLY A 65 7.08 -1.16 32.66
N ARG A 66 7.00 -1.08 33.99
CA ARG A 66 5.74 -0.80 34.68
C ARG A 66 5.21 0.59 34.31
N LEU A 67 6.07 1.61 34.27
CA LEU A 67 5.71 2.96 33.82
C LEU A 67 5.18 2.96 32.39
N ILE A 68 5.83 2.25 31.47
CA ILE A 68 5.41 2.13 30.07
C ILE A 68 4.04 1.44 29.98
N ILE A 69 3.84 0.33 30.69
CA ILE A 69 2.54 -0.39 30.71
C ILE A 69 1.43 0.54 31.22
N TRP A 70 1.66 1.23 32.34
CA TRP A 70 0.67 2.17 32.89
C TRP A 70 0.44 3.37 31.96
N ALA A 71 1.48 3.90 31.30
CA ALA A 71 1.36 4.98 30.33
C ALA A 71 0.53 4.56 29.11
N THR A 72 0.75 3.37 28.56
CA THR A 72 -0.06 2.82 27.46
C THR A 72 -1.52 2.63 27.89
N LEU A 73 -1.74 2.13 29.11
CA LEU A 73 -3.10 1.91 29.63
C LEU A 73 -3.85 3.24 29.81
N ILE A 74 -3.18 4.26 30.38
CA ILE A 74 -3.74 5.61 30.51
C ILE A 74 -4.03 6.22 29.13
N LEU A 75 -3.12 6.08 28.18
CA LEU A 75 -3.31 6.58 26.80
C LEU A 75 -4.56 5.96 26.16
N LEU A 76 -4.75 4.63 26.30
CA LEU A 76 -5.93 3.94 25.78
C LEU A 76 -7.21 4.43 26.45
N VAL A 77 -7.21 4.63 27.77
CA VAL A 77 -8.38 5.16 28.49
C VAL A 77 -8.73 6.56 28.00
N ILE A 78 -7.74 7.45 27.85
CA ILE A 78 -7.95 8.80 27.32
C ILE A 78 -8.53 8.74 25.90
N PHE A 79 -7.99 7.87 25.04
CA PHE A 79 -8.47 7.70 23.68
C PHE A 79 -9.93 7.22 23.62
N LEU A 80 -10.31 6.25 24.47
CA LEU A 80 -11.68 5.75 24.55
C LEU A 80 -12.66 6.81 25.07
N ILE A 81 -12.25 7.58 26.08
CA ILE A 81 -13.04 8.70 26.61
C ILE A 81 -13.28 9.71 25.48
N TRP A 82 -12.21 10.13 24.79
CA TRP A 82 -12.31 11.07 23.68
C TRP A 82 -13.20 10.52 22.55
N ALA A 83 -13.02 9.27 22.16
CA ALA A 83 -13.82 8.62 21.11
C ALA A 83 -15.30 8.53 21.49
N SER A 84 -15.63 8.36 22.78
CA SER A 84 -17.02 8.34 23.25
C SER A 84 -17.71 9.71 23.15
N PHE A 85 -16.95 10.81 23.20
CA PHE A 85 -17.48 12.17 23.03
C PHE A 85 -17.39 12.68 21.60
N SER A 86 -16.61 12.00 20.76
CA SER A 86 -16.45 12.38 19.36
C SER A 86 -17.69 11.97 18.59
N GLU A 87 -18.61 12.93 18.41
CA GLU A 87 -19.73 12.78 17.48
C GLU A 87 -19.14 12.67 16.06
N LEU A 88 -19.27 11.48 15.47
CA LEU A 88 -18.90 11.26 14.09
C LEU A 88 -19.92 12.02 13.24
N GLU A 89 -19.61 13.26 12.87
CA GLU A 89 -20.42 14.05 11.96
C GLU A 89 -20.48 13.34 10.60
N GLU A 90 -21.49 12.49 10.44
CA GLU A 90 -21.85 11.93 9.16
C GLU A 90 -22.54 13.03 8.34
N VAL A 91 -21.75 13.76 7.55
CA VAL A 91 -22.28 14.61 6.49
C VAL A 91 -22.81 13.73 5.38
N THR A 92 -24.00 13.16 5.58
CA THR A 92 -24.82 12.59 4.50
C THR A 92 -25.24 13.74 3.59
N ARG A 93 -24.42 14.04 2.59
CA ARG A 93 -24.84 14.82 1.42
C ARG A 93 -25.84 13.97 0.64
N GLY A 94 -27.09 14.01 1.05
CA GLY A 94 -28.20 13.53 0.23
C GLY A 94 -28.42 14.51 -0.91
N GLU A 95 -28.02 14.16 -2.13
CA GLU A 95 -28.45 14.90 -3.32
C GLU A 95 -29.96 14.73 -3.49
N GLY A 96 -30.74 15.65 -2.92
CA GLY A 96 -32.18 15.69 -3.08
C GLY A 96 -32.54 16.05 -4.52
N LYS A 97 -32.72 15.06 -5.39
CA LYS A 97 -33.28 15.28 -6.74
C LYS A 97 -34.77 15.54 -6.63
N VAL A 98 -35.17 16.80 -6.75
CA VAL A 98 -36.59 17.18 -6.88
C VAL A 98 -37.08 16.70 -8.24
N VAL A 99 -37.81 15.59 -8.26
CA VAL A 99 -38.52 15.13 -9.46
C VAL A 99 -39.95 15.65 -9.35
N PRO A 100 -40.34 16.69 -10.12
CA PRO A 100 -41.73 17.09 -10.16
C PRO A 100 -42.55 15.96 -10.80
N SER A 101 -43.51 15.42 -10.06
CA SER A 101 -44.42 14.35 -10.47
C SER A 101 -45.61 14.85 -11.30
N SER A 102 -45.43 15.91 -12.09
CA SER A 102 -46.51 16.42 -12.93
C SER A 102 -46.51 15.65 -14.25
N HIS A 103 -47.54 14.82 -14.43
CA HIS A 103 -47.86 14.15 -15.68
C HIS A 103 -47.79 15.15 -16.84
N ILE A 104 -46.76 15.08 -17.67
CA ILE A 104 -46.69 15.82 -18.93
C ILE A 104 -47.62 15.09 -19.90
N GLN A 105 -48.92 15.38 -19.82
CA GLN A 105 -49.83 15.01 -20.90
C GLN A 105 -49.58 15.97 -22.05
N VAL A 106 -48.86 15.46 -23.06
CA VAL A 106 -48.71 16.12 -24.34
C VAL A 106 -50.09 16.11 -25.01
N ILE A 107 -50.85 17.19 -24.85
CA ILE A 107 -52.04 17.44 -25.66
C ILE A 107 -51.53 17.80 -27.05
N GLN A 108 -51.53 16.80 -27.94
CA GLN A 108 -51.27 17.03 -29.36
C GLN A 108 -52.54 17.61 -29.97
N ASN A 109 -52.43 18.78 -30.58
CA ASN A 109 -53.53 19.39 -31.31
C ASN A 109 -53.90 18.49 -32.50
N LEU A 110 -55.12 17.96 -32.52
CA LEU A 110 -55.63 17.08 -33.57
C LEU A 110 -56.02 17.83 -34.86
N GLU A 111 -55.75 19.13 -34.95
CA GLU A 111 -56.03 19.97 -36.12
C GLU A 111 -54.73 20.52 -36.73
N GLY A 112 -53.76 19.63 -36.97
CA GLY A 112 -52.53 19.97 -37.69
C GLY A 112 -52.79 20.11 -39.19
N GLY A 113 -53.19 21.30 -39.65
CA GLY A 113 -53.09 21.66 -41.06
C GLY A 113 -51.61 21.60 -41.50
N ILE A 114 -51.33 21.00 -42.65
CA ILE A 114 -49.96 20.83 -43.16
C ILE A 114 -49.45 22.20 -43.59
N ILE A 115 -48.39 22.68 -42.93
CA ILE A 115 -47.70 23.92 -43.30
C ILE A 115 -46.90 23.63 -44.57
N SER A 116 -47.22 24.29 -45.68
CA SER A 116 -46.49 24.10 -46.94
C SER A 116 -45.17 24.85 -46.96
N GLU A 117 -45.21 26.15 -46.64
CA GLU A 117 -44.02 27.01 -46.70
C GLU A 117 -44.08 28.13 -45.65
N ILE A 118 -42.98 28.30 -44.92
CA ILE A 118 -42.74 29.43 -44.02
C ILE A 118 -41.81 30.41 -44.74
N LEU A 119 -42.27 31.65 -44.94
CA LEU A 119 -41.60 32.64 -45.78
C LEU A 119 -40.73 33.64 -44.96
N VAL A 120 -40.63 33.42 -43.64
CA VAL A 120 -39.95 34.31 -42.70
C VAL A 120 -39.18 33.53 -41.63
N ASN A 121 -38.04 34.07 -41.20
CA ASN A 121 -37.21 33.48 -40.15
C ASN A 121 -37.31 34.27 -38.84
N VAL A 122 -36.91 33.63 -37.74
CA VAL A 122 -36.91 34.26 -36.41
C VAL A 122 -35.93 35.43 -36.41
N GLY A 123 -36.45 36.65 -36.20
CA GLY A 123 -35.69 37.90 -36.17
C GLY A 123 -35.96 38.84 -37.35
N ASP A 124 -36.73 38.40 -38.35
CA ASP A 124 -37.07 39.24 -39.50
C ASP A 124 -38.06 40.35 -39.14
N THR A 125 -37.77 41.58 -39.57
CA THR A 125 -38.66 42.72 -39.39
C THR A 125 -39.76 42.70 -40.45
N VAL A 126 -41.01 42.40 -40.05
CA VAL A 126 -42.15 42.27 -40.95
C VAL A 126 -42.98 43.56 -41.02
N LYS A 127 -43.52 43.86 -42.21
CA LYS A 127 -44.46 44.97 -42.42
C LYS A 127 -45.91 44.49 -42.28
N LYS A 128 -46.82 45.40 -41.94
CA LYS A 128 -48.26 45.08 -41.87
C LYS A 128 -48.72 44.58 -43.25
N ASP A 129 -49.44 43.44 -43.25
CA ASP A 129 -49.94 42.71 -44.43
C ASP A 129 -48.91 41.91 -45.24
N GLN A 130 -47.71 41.68 -44.69
CA GLN A 130 -46.73 40.78 -45.29
C GLN A 130 -47.15 39.31 -45.08
N LEU A 131 -47.14 38.52 -46.15
CA LEU A 131 -47.40 37.08 -46.12
C LEU A 131 -46.28 36.37 -45.35
N LEU A 132 -46.64 35.74 -44.22
CA LEU A 132 -45.68 35.08 -43.33
C LEU A 132 -45.63 33.56 -43.55
N LEU A 133 -46.78 32.96 -43.86
CA LEU A 133 -46.96 31.51 -43.92
C LEU A 133 -48.03 31.16 -44.95
N ARG A 134 -47.82 30.07 -45.70
CA ARG A 134 -48.78 29.49 -46.64
C ARG A 134 -49.17 28.08 -46.18
N MET A 135 -50.46 27.86 -45.94
CA MET A 135 -51.04 26.54 -45.62
C MET A 135 -51.52 25.88 -46.93
N ASP A 136 -51.13 24.65 -47.24
CA ASP A 136 -51.80 23.87 -48.29
C ASP A 136 -53.06 23.28 -47.70
N GLU A 137 -54.17 23.64 -48.30
CA GLU A 137 -55.43 22.95 -48.14
C GLU A 137 -55.61 22.00 -49.33
N THR A 138 -54.70 21.04 -49.49
CA THR A 138 -54.88 19.96 -50.47
C THR A 138 -55.83 18.91 -49.88
N ARG A 139 -57.13 19.12 -50.12
CA ARG A 139 -58.28 18.19 -50.06
C ARG A 139 -58.39 17.19 -48.91
#